data_AF-A0A523R9I5-F1
#
_entry.id   AF-A0A523R9I5-F1
#
_cell.length_a   1.000
_cell.length_b   1.000
_cell.length_c   1.000
_cell.angle_alpha   90.00
_cell.angle_beta   90.00
_cell.angle_gamma   90.00
#
_symmetry.space_group_name_H-M   'P 1'
#
loop_
_entity.id
_entity.type
_entity.pdbx_description
1 polymer ?
#
loop_
_entity_poly.entity_id
_entity_poly.type
_entity_poly.pdbx_seq_one_letter_code
_entity_poly.pdbx_strand_id
1 'polypeptide(L)'
;MKRVKTALIVAVISTAAIISIIGIFIFFLPPPPFDGVLGKYALCVRGGLDYGENNFTDNGDGTITDSSTGLMWMKNDSGTTMNWSAALDYAEDIDFATYTNWRLPNAKELQSIADYTHAPDATDPAMRGPALNTTIFNLSEVESWFWTSTTHLEAAAAVYICFGIASAYNTNADDFSMNAHGAGAQRSDPKSGDPADYPIGKGPQGDEIRIYNYARAVRNAAEDATNYVIVDTGQNSFYGEGSQVITPPASDETYYGQDANYTGVQHAYQDNGNGTVTDSNTGLMWQKAPASERYGWTEAMSYAENLTFAGYNDWRLPTIKELYSLINFNGNMLTHTPYIDTDYFDFEYGDTSTGAREIDVQYWSSNKYVGKVMYGSDGAFGVNFADGRIKCYGY
;
A
#
# COMPACT_ATOMS: atom_id res chain seq x y z
N MET A 1 32.88 -70.25 22.10
CA MET A 1 32.08 -69.01 22.25
C MET A 1 31.95 -68.35 20.88
N LYS A 2 30.82 -68.59 20.20
CA LYS A 2 30.52 -68.02 18.87
C LYS A 2 29.85 -66.66 19.09
N ARG A 3 30.44 -65.59 18.54
CA ARG A 3 29.87 -64.23 18.61
C ARG A 3 28.82 -64.05 17.52
N VAL A 4 27.63 -63.65 17.95
CA VAL A 4 26.48 -63.26 17.14
C VAL A 4 26.82 -62.00 16.35
N LYS A 5 26.61 -62.02 15.03
CA LYS A 5 26.64 -60.84 14.16
C LYS A 5 25.19 -60.35 13.99
N THR A 6 24.88 -59.19 14.53
CA THR A 6 23.62 -58.48 14.28
C THR A 6 23.77 -57.68 12.98
N ALA A 7 22.90 -57.94 12.01
CA ALA A 7 22.83 -57.23 10.75
C ALA A 7 22.21 -55.84 10.97
N LEU A 8 22.87 -54.79 10.47
CA LEU A 8 22.29 -53.46 10.32
C LEU A 8 21.75 -53.35 8.90
N ILE A 9 20.43 -53.27 8.75
CA ILE A 9 19.75 -53.03 7.48
C ILE A 9 19.98 -51.55 7.13
N VAL A 10 20.74 -51.29 6.07
CA VAL A 10 20.82 -49.98 5.43
C VAL A 10 19.63 -49.86 4.49
N ALA A 11 18.60 -49.12 4.90
CA ALA A 11 17.53 -48.71 4.00
C ALA A 11 18.01 -47.51 3.17
N VAL A 12 18.04 -47.71 1.85
CA VAL A 12 18.32 -46.69 0.84
C VAL A 12 17.15 -45.70 0.84
N ILE A 13 17.39 -44.46 1.28
CA ILE A 13 16.43 -43.36 1.09
C ILE A 13 16.74 -42.73 -0.28
N SER A 14 15.76 -42.81 -1.18
CA SER A 14 15.79 -42.22 -2.51
C SER A 14 15.85 -40.70 -2.47
N THR A 15 16.71 -40.13 -3.32
CA THR A 15 16.92 -38.69 -3.58
C THR A 15 15.71 -38.03 -4.23
N ALA A 16 14.64 -37.79 -3.47
CA ALA A 16 13.47 -37.02 -3.94
C ALA A 16 12.85 -36.11 -2.85
N ALA A 17 13.63 -35.69 -1.85
CA ALA A 17 13.18 -34.78 -0.80
C ALA A 17 14.28 -33.80 -0.35
N ILE A 18 15.01 -33.21 -1.31
CA ILE A 18 15.98 -32.14 -1.06
C ILE A 18 15.73 -31.00 -2.05
N ILE A 19 14.51 -30.47 -2.07
CA ILE A 19 14.18 -29.11 -2.55
C ILE A 19 12.99 -28.67 -1.72
N SER A 20 13.23 -28.15 -0.51
CA SER A 20 12.27 -27.32 0.27
C SER A 20 12.81 -26.79 1.61
N ILE A 21 14.14 -26.73 1.80
CA ILE A 21 14.73 -26.18 3.04
C ILE A 21 15.92 -25.26 2.69
N ILE A 22 15.65 -24.22 1.90
CA ILE A 22 16.57 -23.06 1.75
C ILE A 22 15.83 -21.71 1.99
N GLY A 23 14.53 -21.72 2.31
CA GLY A 23 13.73 -20.49 2.45
C GLY A 23 13.39 -20.06 3.89
N ILE A 24 13.96 -20.67 4.94
CA ILE A 24 13.58 -20.36 6.33
C ILE A 24 14.82 -20.36 7.21
N PHE A 25 15.72 -19.39 7.05
CA PHE A 25 16.75 -19.06 8.06
C PHE A 25 17.37 -17.69 7.75
N ILE A 26 16.59 -16.60 7.83
CA ILE A 26 17.02 -15.24 8.23
C ILE A 26 15.74 -14.54 8.71
N PHE A 27 15.34 -14.71 9.98
CA PHE A 27 14.34 -13.82 10.64
C PHE A 27 14.51 -13.73 12.16
N PHE A 28 15.66 -14.13 12.71
CA PHE A 28 15.95 -14.00 14.14
C PHE A 28 17.24 -13.21 14.40
N LEU A 29 17.44 -12.11 13.68
CA LEU A 29 18.26 -11.04 14.24
C LEU A 29 17.32 -10.12 15.01
N PRO A 30 17.58 -9.85 16.31
CA PRO A 30 16.88 -8.76 16.99
C PRO A 30 17.09 -7.49 16.15
N PRO A 31 16.08 -6.62 16.02
CA PRO A 31 16.30 -5.32 15.39
C PRO A 31 17.50 -4.67 16.07
N PRO A 32 18.41 -4.04 15.32
CA PRO A 32 19.50 -3.31 15.93
C PRO A 32 18.91 -2.35 16.96
N PRO A 33 19.57 -2.17 18.13
CA PRO A 33 19.07 -1.27 19.16
C PRO A 33 18.80 0.10 18.53
N PHE A 34 17.59 0.61 18.77
CA PHE A 34 17.17 1.96 18.41
C PHE A 34 18.13 2.98 19.05
N ASP A 35 19.15 3.40 18.30
CA ASP A 35 20.00 4.55 18.62
C ASP A 35 20.33 5.39 17.36
N GLY A 36 19.49 5.30 16.34
CA GLY A 36 19.63 6.05 15.09
C GLY A 36 18.62 5.57 14.07
N VAL A 37 17.53 6.31 13.89
CA VAL A 37 16.59 6.08 12.77
C VAL A 37 17.42 6.17 11.49
N LEU A 38 17.61 5.04 10.79
CA LEU A 38 18.14 5.09 9.44
C LEU A 38 17.21 6.02 8.66
N GLY A 39 17.75 7.15 8.18
CA GLY A 39 16.99 8.13 7.41
C GLY A 39 16.31 7.48 6.21
N LYS A 40 15.51 8.23 5.45
CA LYS A 40 14.89 7.71 4.22
C LYS A 40 15.28 8.59 3.05
N TYR A 41 15.11 8.07 1.86
CA TYR A 41 15.39 8.81 0.65
C TYR A 41 14.36 9.91 0.43
N ALA A 42 14.81 10.98 -0.21
CA ALA A 42 13.95 12.01 -0.76
C ALA A 42 13.96 11.87 -2.28
N LEU A 43 12.80 11.57 -2.88
CA LEU A 43 12.57 11.65 -4.32
C LEU A 43 11.75 12.92 -4.56
N CYS A 44 12.43 14.02 -4.90
CA CYS A 44 11.76 15.32 -4.95
C CYS A 44 10.90 15.47 -6.20
N VAL A 45 9.83 16.25 -6.04
CA VAL A 45 8.86 16.57 -7.08
C VAL A 45 8.70 18.09 -7.21
N ARG A 46 8.21 18.55 -8.35
CA ARG A 46 7.78 19.94 -8.60
C ARG A 46 6.56 19.97 -9.53
N GLY A 47 5.84 21.09 -9.51
CA GLY A 47 4.57 21.25 -10.24
C GLY A 47 3.36 20.67 -9.49
N GLY A 48 2.18 20.70 -10.14
CA GLY A 48 0.95 20.02 -9.71
C GLY A 48 0.54 20.26 -8.25
N LEU A 49 0.53 21.53 -7.79
CA LEU A 49 0.32 21.85 -6.37
C LEU A 49 -1.06 21.45 -5.81
N ASP A 50 -2.02 21.15 -6.69
CA ASP A 50 -3.37 20.70 -6.36
C ASP A 50 -3.61 19.21 -6.63
N TYR A 51 -2.60 18.47 -7.10
CA TYR A 51 -2.71 17.02 -7.25
C TYR A 51 -2.90 16.37 -5.87
N GLY A 52 -3.93 15.52 -5.74
CA GLY A 52 -4.26 14.88 -4.47
C GLY A 52 -5.45 15.52 -3.74
N GLU A 53 -5.91 16.68 -4.17
CA GLU A 53 -7.04 17.39 -3.57
C GLU A 53 -8.37 16.92 -4.18
N ASN A 54 -9.24 16.36 -3.35
CA ASN A 54 -10.57 15.91 -3.77
C ASN A 54 -11.56 17.08 -3.82
N ASN A 55 -12.54 17.00 -4.71
CA ASN A 55 -13.66 17.95 -4.80
C ASN A 55 -14.99 17.19 -4.78
N PHE A 56 -15.38 16.80 -3.57
CA PHE A 56 -16.56 15.98 -3.31
C PHE A 56 -17.86 16.79 -3.39
N THR A 57 -18.85 16.23 -4.07
CA THR A 57 -20.24 16.67 -4.09
C THR A 57 -21.13 15.51 -3.65
N ASP A 58 -21.90 15.71 -2.58
CA ASP A 58 -22.99 14.80 -2.22
C ASP A 58 -24.16 15.01 -3.16
N ASN A 59 -24.53 13.97 -3.92
CA ASN A 59 -25.61 14.04 -4.90
C ASN A 59 -27.01 13.95 -4.24
N GLY A 60 -27.08 13.69 -2.94
CA GLY A 60 -28.33 13.62 -2.18
C GLY A 60 -29.13 12.32 -2.38
N ASP A 61 -28.59 11.37 -3.14
CA ASP A 61 -29.17 10.04 -3.41
C ASP A 61 -28.37 8.90 -2.76
N GLY A 62 -27.38 9.24 -1.92
CA GLY A 62 -26.46 8.28 -1.30
C GLY A 62 -25.19 8.02 -2.11
N THR A 63 -24.95 8.77 -3.19
CA THR A 63 -23.68 8.78 -3.93
C THR A 63 -22.92 10.09 -3.73
N ILE A 64 -21.59 10.00 -3.81
CA ILE A 64 -20.66 11.14 -3.72
C ILE A 64 -19.86 11.21 -5.01
N THR A 65 -19.91 12.31 -5.73
CA THR A 65 -19.06 12.55 -6.91
C THR A 65 -17.79 13.28 -6.47
N ASP A 66 -16.63 12.79 -6.90
CA ASP A 66 -15.37 13.53 -6.81
C ASP A 66 -14.97 14.04 -8.20
N SER A 67 -15.20 15.32 -8.45
CA SER A 67 -14.89 15.95 -9.75
C SER A 67 -13.39 16.11 -10.00
N SER A 68 -12.54 16.00 -8.97
CA SER A 68 -11.08 16.02 -9.15
C SER A 68 -10.60 14.74 -9.83
N THR A 69 -11.16 13.60 -9.43
CA THR A 69 -10.76 12.24 -9.89
C THR A 69 -11.66 11.67 -10.97
N GLY A 70 -12.84 12.26 -11.22
CA GLY A 70 -13.84 11.72 -12.15
C GLY A 70 -14.49 10.43 -11.62
N LEU A 71 -14.43 10.18 -10.31
CA LEU A 71 -15.02 9.01 -9.66
C LEU A 71 -16.32 9.36 -8.93
N MET A 72 -17.20 8.38 -8.84
CA MET A 72 -18.39 8.44 -8.00
C MET A 72 -18.40 7.26 -7.04
N TRP A 73 -18.63 7.56 -5.77
CA TRP A 73 -18.51 6.64 -4.65
C TRP A 73 -19.87 6.41 -4.01
N MET A 74 -20.09 5.22 -3.47
CA MET A 74 -21.16 5.04 -2.48
C MET A 74 -20.82 5.80 -1.20
N LYS A 75 -21.81 6.50 -0.63
CA LYS A 75 -21.66 7.26 0.62
C LYS A 75 -21.51 6.36 1.85
N ASN A 76 -22.20 5.22 1.87
CA ASN A 76 -22.06 4.21 2.91
C ASN A 76 -21.03 3.15 2.49
N ASP A 77 -20.38 2.51 3.47
CA ASP A 77 -19.63 1.28 3.25
C ASP A 77 -20.55 0.05 3.23
N SER A 78 -19.95 -1.14 3.15
CA SER A 78 -20.63 -2.42 3.07
C SER A 78 -21.44 -2.80 4.32
N GLY A 79 -21.38 -2.04 5.43
CA GLY A 79 -22.11 -2.36 6.66
C GLY A 79 -21.53 -3.50 7.49
N THR A 80 -20.84 -4.44 6.84
CA THR A 80 -20.19 -5.60 7.44
C THR A 80 -18.84 -5.86 6.77
N THR A 81 -17.95 -6.51 7.50
CA THR A 81 -16.70 -7.02 6.94
C THR A 81 -16.94 -8.31 6.14
N MET A 82 -16.06 -8.57 5.18
CA MET A 82 -16.11 -9.73 4.28
C MET A 82 -14.72 -10.09 3.76
N ASN A 83 -14.53 -11.33 3.32
CA ASN A 83 -13.28 -11.71 2.67
C ASN A 83 -13.16 -11.06 1.28
N TRP A 84 -11.99 -11.17 0.68
CA TRP A 84 -11.70 -10.43 -0.55
C TRP A 84 -12.59 -10.84 -1.73
N SER A 85 -12.81 -12.14 -1.94
CA SER A 85 -13.71 -12.62 -3.01
C SER A 85 -15.13 -12.11 -2.81
N ALA A 86 -15.65 -12.16 -1.59
CA ALA A 86 -16.99 -11.66 -1.30
C ALA A 86 -17.08 -10.13 -1.46
N ALA A 87 -15.99 -9.39 -1.28
CA ALA A 87 -15.94 -7.94 -1.53
C ALA A 87 -16.02 -7.59 -3.02
N LEU A 88 -15.41 -8.41 -3.87
CA LEU A 88 -15.55 -8.30 -5.32
C LEU A 88 -17.00 -8.55 -5.74
N ASP A 89 -17.54 -9.72 -5.35
CA ASP A 89 -18.93 -10.11 -5.64
C ASP A 89 -19.92 -9.05 -5.11
N TYR A 90 -19.72 -8.58 -3.87
CA TYR A 90 -20.54 -7.52 -3.26
C TYR A 90 -20.58 -6.27 -4.13
N ALA A 91 -19.46 -5.83 -4.69
CA ALA A 91 -19.42 -4.58 -5.44
C ALA A 91 -20.07 -4.71 -6.82
N GLU A 92 -19.89 -5.84 -7.50
CA GLU A 92 -20.46 -6.12 -8.83
C GLU A 92 -21.98 -6.35 -8.78
N ASP A 93 -22.51 -6.86 -7.67
CA ASP A 93 -23.94 -7.14 -7.49
C ASP A 93 -24.80 -5.91 -7.15
N ILE A 94 -24.19 -4.72 -7.00
CA ILE A 94 -24.91 -3.51 -6.58
C ILE A 94 -25.71 -2.92 -7.74
N ASP A 95 -27.03 -2.86 -7.57
CA ASP A 95 -27.94 -1.95 -8.28
C ASP A 95 -28.37 -0.83 -7.31
N PHE A 96 -27.73 0.34 -7.42
CA PHE A 96 -27.93 1.44 -6.49
C PHE A 96 -27.91 2.79 -7.21
N ALA A 97 -28.79 3.71 -6.79
CA ALA A 97 -28.95 5.04 -7.37
C ALA A 97 -29.07 5.04 -8.90
N THR A 98 -29.78 4.03 -9.46
CA THR A 98 -29.98 3.78 -10.91
C THR A 98 -28.74 3.32 -11.68
N TYR A 99 -27.66 2.98 -10.98
CA TYR A 99 -26.42 2.50 -11.56
C TYR A 99 -26.16 1.03 -11.22
N THR A 100 -25.66 0.29 -12.20
CA THR A 100 -25.38 -1.15 -12.12
C THR A 100 -23.93 -1.51 -12.46
N ASN A 101 -23.05 -0.51 -12.56
CA ASN A 101 -21.64 -0.66 -12.92
C ASN A 101 -20.73 -0.24 -11.77
N TRP A 102 -21.15 -0.57 -10.55
CA TRP A 102 -20.34 -0.45 -9.35
C TRP A 102 -19.27 -1.52 -9.33
N ARG A 103 -18.12 -1.20 -8.75
CA ARG A 103 -16.97 -2.10 -8.63
C ARG A 103 -16.19 -1.81 -7.36
N LEU A 104 -15.37 -2.77 -6.97
CA LEU A 104 -14.40 -2.55 -5.89
C LEU A 104 -13.28 -1.63 -6.42
N PRO A 105 -12.90 -0.56 -5.71
CA PRO A 105 -11.84 0.35 -6.13
C PRO A 105 -10.50 -0.37 -6.15
N ASN A 106 -9.62 -0.01 -7.08
CA ASN A 106 -8.23 -0.44 -7.00
C ASN A 106 -7.48 0.31 -5.88
N ALA A 107 -6.24 -0.09 -5.61
CA ALA A 107 -5.46 0.44 -4.50
C ALA A 107 -5.24 1.96 -4.55
N LYS A 108 -5.06 2.53 -5.75
CA LYS A 108 -4.84 3.97 -5.93
C LYS A 108 -6.13 4.76 -5.84
N GLU A 109 -7.23 4.21 -6.32
CA GLU A 109 -8.56 4.82 -6.20
C GLU A 109 -8.98 4.93 -4.74
N LEU A 110 -8.87 3.84 -3.97
CA LEU A 110 -9.25 3.86 -2.56
C LEU A 110 -8.31 4.74 -1.72
N GLN A 111 -7.02 4.77 -2.05
CA GLN A 111 -6.08 5.68 -1.40
C GLN A 111 -6.40 7.15 -1.68
N SER A 112 -7.02 7.47 -2.83
CA SER A 112 -7.31 8.85 -3.21
C SER A 112 -8.28 9.57 -2.28
N ILE A 113 -9.11 8.83 -1.53
CA ILE A 113 -10.05 9.39 -0.55
C ILE A 113 -9.50 9.41 0.88
N ALA A 114 -8.27 8.91 1.11
CA ALA A 114 -7.64 8.97 2.42
C ALA A 114 -7.37 10.42 2.84
N ASP A 115 -7.80 10.76 4.05
CA ASP A 115 -7.56 12.06 4.69
C ASP A 115 -6.44 11.92 5.73
N TYR A 116 -5.23 12.28 5.31
CA TYR A 116 -4.03 12.20 6.15
C TYR A 116 -3.96 13.30 7.23
N THR A 117 -4.97 14.17 7.33
CA THR A 117 -5.06 15.17 8.41
C THR A 117 -5.79 14.65 9.65
N HIS A 118 -6.37 13.44 9.59
CA HIS A 118 -7.09 12.81 10.68
C HIS A 118 -6.52 11.43 11.03
N ALA A 119 -6.59 11.06 12.31
CA ALA A 119 -6.33 9.70 12.78
C ALA A 119 -7.10 9.41 14.08
N PRO A 120 -7.52 8.16 14.36
CA PRO A 120 -8.27 7.85 15.58
C PRO A 120 -7.48 8.20 16.85
N ASP A 121 -6.16 8.02 16.81
CA ASP A 121 -5.21 8.29 17.89
C ASP A 121 -4.54 9.67 17.78
N ALA A 122 -5.11 10.61 17.00
CA ALA A 122 -4.54 11.94 16.83
C ALA A 122 -4.27 12.62 18.18
N THR A 123 -3.08 13.23 18.29
CA THR A 123 -2.62 13.92 19.50
C THR A 123 -3.48 15.16 19.75
N ASP A 124 -3.83 15.89 18.69
CA ASP A 124 -4.80 16.99 18.76
C ASP A 124 -6.23 16.43 18.66
N PRO A 125 -7.10 16.68 19.67
CA PRO A 125 -8.50 16.27 19.63
C PRO A 125 -9.27 16.76 18.40
N ALA A 126 -8.90 17.90 17.80
CA ALA A 126 -9.56 18.42 16.60
C ALA A 126 -9.29 17.59 15.34
N MET A 127 -8.22 16.79 15.34
CA MET A 127 -7.83 15.90 14.24
C MET A 127 -8.22 14.44 14.51
N ARG A 128 -9.00 14.17 15.57
CA ARG A 128 -9.44 12.80 15.89
C ARG A 128 -10.57 12.37 14.97
N GLY A 129 -10.38 11.22 14.34
CA GLY A 129 -11.34 10.60 13.44
C GLY A 129 -10.63 9.59 12.55
N PRO A 130 -11.38 8.77 11.80
CA PRO A 130 -10.76 7.93 10.78
C PRO A 130 -10.02 8.81 9.77
N ALA A 131 -9.03 8.25 9.09
CA ALA A 131 -8.30 8.89 7.99
C ALA A 131 -9.17 8.99 6.71
N LEU A 132 -10.39 9.52 6.85
CA LEU A 132 -11.43 9.68 5.84
C LEU A 132 -12.30 10.89 6.20
N ASN A 133 -12.72 11.67 5.22
CA ASN A 133 -13.63 12.79 5.45
C ASN A 133 -15.04 12.32 5.85
N THR A 134 -15.31 12.28 7.16
CA THR A 134 -16.59 11.81 7.73
C THR A 134 -17.76 12.79 7.58
N THR A 135 -17.52 14.01 7.09
CA THR A 135 -18.61 14.92 6.71
C THR A 135 -19.24 14.53 5.38
N ILE A 136 -18.50 13.77 4.56
CA ILE A 136 -18.90 13.31 3.22
C ILE A 136 -19.20 11.81 3.22
N PHE A 137 -18.37 10.98 3.86
CA PHE A 137 -18.52 9.54 3.87
C PHE A 137 -19.01 9.01 5.23
N ASN A 138 -19.91 8.03 5.20
CA ASN A 138 -20.34 7.32 6.38
C ASN A 138 -19.50 6.05 6.55
N LEU A 139 -19.16 5.75 7.80
CA LEU A 139 -18.43 4.55 8.21
C LEU A 139 -19.26 3.76 9.21
N SER A 140 -19.27 2.44 9.04
CA SER A 140 -19.87 1.52 10.00
C SER A 140 -19.06 1.48 11.30
N GLU A 141 -17.73 1.53 11.19
CA GLU A 141 -16.80 1.54 12.32
C GLU A 141 -15.63 2.51 12.05
N VAL A 142 -15.14 3.19 13.09
CA VAL A 142 -13.98 4.10 12.98
C VAL A 142 -12.70 3.30 12.75
N GLU A 143 -12.53 2.18 13.46
CA GLU A 143 -11.36 1.30 13.36
C GLU A 143 -11.49 0.30 12.20
N SER A 144 -11.67 0.82 10.99
CA SER A 144 -12.01 0.05 9.80
C SER A 144 -10.93 0.07 8.72
N TRP A 145 -10.75 -1.07 8.06
CA TRP A 145 -9.88 -1.25 6.90
C TRP A 145 -10.74 -1.69 5.73
N PHE A 146 -10.30 -1.31 4.52
CA PHE A 146 -11.11 -1.44 3.32
C PHE A 146 -10.35 -2.18 2.22
N TRP A 147 -11.01 -3.19 1.67
CA TRP A 147 -10.50 -3.94 0.54
C TRP A 147 -10.41 -3.09 -0.73
N THR A 148 -9.40 -3.41 -1.52
CA THR A 148 -9.25 -2.95 -2.90
C THR A 148 -9.33 -4.14 -3.84
N SER A 149 -9.52 -3.91 -5.14
CA SER A 149 -9.50 -4.96 -6.17
C SER A 149 -8.08 -5.38 -6.59
N THR A 150 -7.04 -4.76 -6.02
CA THR A 150 -5.63 -4.97 -6.38
C THR A 150 -4.99 -6.10 -5.55
N THR A 151 -4.23 -6.98 -6.22
CA THR A 151 -3.45 -8.04 -5.57
C THR A 151 -2.07 -7.51 -5.17
N HIS A 152 -1.56 -7.88 -4.01
CA HIS A 152 -0.17 -7.65 -3.61
C HIS A 152 0.67 -8.91 -3.90
N LEU A 153 1.45 -8.89 -4.99
CA LEU A 153 2.07 -10.10 -5.55
C LEU A 153 3.03 -10.82 -4.60
N GLU A 154 3.97 -10.09 -4.01
CA GLU A 154 4.98 -10.68 -3.12
C GLU A 154 4.36 -11.25 -1.83
N ALA A 155 3.25 -10.66 -1.39
CA ALA A 155 2.57 -11.05 -0.16
C ALA A 155 1.59 -12.19 -0.38
N ALA A 156 1.33 -12.56 -1.64
CA ALA A 156 0.27 -13.46 -2.05
C ALA A 156 -1.05 -13.11 -1.34
N ALA A 157 -1.44 -11.83 -1.45
CA ALA A 157 -2.48 -11.20 -0.64
C ALA A 157 -3.27 -10.18 -1.47
N ALA A 158 -4.38 -9.67 -0.94
CA ALA A 158 -5.07 -8.52 -1.52
C ALA A 158 -4.69 -7.25 -0.77
N VAL A 159 -4.69 -6.10 -1.46
CA VAL A 159 -4.36 -4.80 -0.87
C VAL A 159 -5.57 -4.24 -0.11
N TYR A 160 -5.30 -3.63 1.05
CA TYR A 160 -6.28 -2.83 1.78
C TYR A 160 -5.71 -1.47 2.20
N ILE A 161 -6.61 -0.51 2.44
CA ILE A 161 -6.30 0.80 3.04
C ILE A 161 -6.88 0.85 4.46
N CYS A 162 -6.07 1.29 5.42
CA CYS A 162 -6.50 1.51 6.81
C CYS A 162 -7.11 2.91 6.95
N PHE A 163 -8.42 3.07 7.12
CA PHE A 163 -8.97 4.35 7.59
C PHE A 163 -8.94 4.44 9.12
N GLY A 164 -8.97 3.30 9.81
CA GLY A 164 -8.61 3.17 11.22
C GLY A 164 -7.11 3.00 11.45
N ILE A 165 -6.73 2.64 12.68
CA ILE A 165 -5.35 2.33 13.07
C ILE A 165 -4.83 1.10 12.33
N ALA A 166 -3.61 1.19 11.80
CA ALA A 166 -2.89 0.03 11.28
C ALA A 166 -2.22 -0.72 12.44
N SER A 167 -3.02 -1.53 13.13
CA SER A 167 -2.68 -2.25 14.36
C SER A 167 -1.71 -3.40 14.16
N ALA A 168 -0.94 -3.67 15.20
CA ALA A 168 0.02 -4.75 15.30
C ALA A 168 0.12 -5.26 16.74
N TYR A 169 0.67 -6.46 16.91
CA TYR A 169 0.73 -7.16 18.17
C TYR A 169 1.70 -6.49 19.14
N ASN A 170 1.20 -6.13 20.31
CA ASN A 170 1.94 -5.54 21.40
C ASN A 170 2.28 -6.62 22.44
N THR A 171 3.53 -7.07 22.43
CA THR A 171 3.99 -8.13 23.34
C THR A 171 3.87 -7.78 24.83
N ASN A 172 3.81 -6.48 25.18
CA ASN A 172 3.68 -6.06 26.58
C ASN A 172 2.22 -6.09 27.06
N ALA A 173 1.27 -5.82 26.17
CA ALA A 173 -0.15 -5.80 26.47
C ALA A 173 -0.87 -7.12 26.12
N ASP A 174 -0.21 -7.98 25.34
CA ASP A 174 -0.76 -9.25 24.82
C ASP A 174 -2.02 -9.04 23.97
N ASP A 175 -2.03 -7.99 23.14
CA ASP A 175 -3.14 -7.61 22.27
C ASP A 175 -2.65 -6.85 21.02
N PHE A 176 -3.58 -6.41 20.15
CA PHE A 176 -3.29 -5.63 18.94
C PHE A 176 -3.33 -4.10 19.18
N SER A 177 -2.87 -3.62 20.34
CA SER A 177 -2.93 -2.19 20.70
C SER A 177 -1.83 -1.32 20.08
N MET A 178 -0.80 -1.90 19.43
CA MET A 178 0.28 -1.11 18.85
C MET A 178 -0.11 -0.54 17.49
N ASN A 179 -0.01 0.77 17.31
CA ASN A 179 -0.11 1.40 16.00
C ASN A 179 1.23 1.29 15.25
N ALA A 180 1.33 0.37 14.30
CA ALA A 180 2.59 0.12 13.60
C ALA A 180 2.79 1.05 12.40
N HIS A 181 1.74 1.33 11.63
CA HIS A 181 1.86 2.02 10.34
C HIS A 181 0.97 3.25 10.16
N GLY A 182 0.17 3.63 11.17
CA GLY A 182 -0.70 4.81 11.14
C GLY A 182 -1.99 4.62 10.34
N ALA A 183 -3.04 5.36 10.71
CA ALA A 183 -4.24 5.49 9.89
C ALA A 183 -3.94 6.21 8.57
N GLY A 184 -4.37 5.64 7.45
CA GLY A 184 -3.99 6.02 6.08
C GLY A 184 -2.92 5.11 5.45
N ALA A 185 -2.43 4.11 6.18
CA ALA A 185 -1.51 3.11 5.63
C ALA A 185 -2.17 2.23 4.56
N GLN A 186 -1.35 1.75 3.64
CA GLN A 186 -1.73 0.72 2.69
C GLN A 186 -0.92 -0.54 2.96
N ARG A 187 -1.63 -1.65 3.17
CA ARG A 187 -1.05 -2.95 3.49
C ARG A 187 -1.77 -4.04 2.69
N SER A 188 -1.69 -5.29 3.13
CA SER A 188 -2.29 -6.41 2.42
C SER A 188 -2.55 -7.59 3.35
N ASP A 189 -3.68 -8.26 3.16
CA ASP A 189 -4.14 -9.40 3.97
C ASP A 189 -4.37 -10.62 3.06
N PRO A 190 -4.30 -11.85 3.60
CA PRO A 190 -4.73 -13.05 2.88
C PRO A 190 -6.14 -12.88 2.30
N LYS A 191 -6.35 -13.39 1.08
CA LYS A 191 -7.63 -13.24 0.37
C LYS A 191 -8.76 -14.04 1.01
N SER A 192 -8.41 -15.13 1.69
CA SER A 192 -9.30 -15.99 2.48
C SER A 192 -8.57 -16.59 3.67
N GLY A 193 -9.29 -17.32 4.53
CA GLY A 193 -8.75 -18.01 5.72
C GLY A 193 -9.44 -17.59 7.02
N ASP A 194 -8.78 -17.88 8.14
CA ASP A 194 -9.25 -17.54 9.49
C ASP A 194 -8.22 -16.63 10.20
N PRO A 195 -8.61 -15.44 10.67
CA PRO A 195 -7.76 -14.56 11.48
C PRO A 195 -7.20 -15.23 12.73
N ALA A 196 -7.90 -16.22 13.29
CA ALA A 196 -7.45 -16.97 14.44
C ALA A 196 -6.14 -17.75 14.19
N ASP A 197 -5.78 -17.98 12.92
CA ASP A 197 -4.49 -18.58 12.55
C ASP A 197 -3.31 -17.62 12.75
N TYR A 198 -3.57 -16.34 13.05
CA TYR A 198 -2.59 -15.27 13.24
C TYR A 198 -2.70 -14.61 14.62
N PRO A 199 -2.59 -15.37 15.74
CA PRO A 199 -2.83 -14.85 17.09
C PRO A 199 -1.85 -13.75 17.53
N ILE A 200 -0.72 -13.60 16.83
CA ILE A 200 0.30 -12.57 17.06
C ILE A 200 0.58 -11.74 15.80
N GLY A 201 -0.33 -11.80 14.82
CA GLY A 201 -0.17 -11.14 13.52
C GLY A 201 0.89 -11.77 12.62
N LYS A 202 1.35 -11.01 11.62
CA LYS A 202 2.32 -11.46 10.62
C LYS A 202 3.43 -10.43 10.40
N GLY A 203 4.63 -10.92 10.11
CA GLY A 203 5.80 -10.08 9.85
C GLY A 203 6.49 -9.60 11.14
N PRO A 204 7.58 -8.82 11.01
CA PRO A 204 8.46 -8.53 12.13
C PRO A 204 7.83 -7.64 13.22
N GLN A 205 6.82 -6.83 12.87
CA GLN A 205 6.05 -6.03 13.82
C GLN A 205 4.82 -6.77 14.40
N GLY A 206 4.48 -7.96 13.87
CA GLY A 206 3.24 -8.65 14.23
C GLY A 206 1.99 -7.94 13.72
N ASP A 207 2.00 -7.48 12.47
CA ASP A 207 0.88 -6.74 11.89
C ASP A 207 -0.42 -7.56 11.98
N GLU A 208 -1.51 -6.94 12.43
CA GLU A 208 -2.80 -7.62 12.58
C GLU A 208 -3.29 -8.12 11.21
N ILE A 209 -3.78 -9.37 11.20
CA ILE A 209 -4.36 -10.01 10.01
C ILE A 209 -5.86 -10.15 10.26
N ARG A 210 -6.67 -9.42 9.48
CA ARG A 210 -8.13 -9.40 9.66
C ARG A 210 -8.87 -10.30 8.72
N ILE A 211 -8.40 -10.47 7.47
CA ILE A 211 -9.02 -11.26 6.36
C ILE A 211 -10.45 -10.80 5.98
N TYR A 212 -11.22 -10.30 6.93
CA TYR A 212 -12.54 -9.73 6.77
C TYR A 212 -12.39 -8.21 6.94
N ASN A 213 -12.37 -7.50 5.81
CA ASN A 213 -12.30 -6.04 5.76
C ASN A 213 -13.61 -5.48 5.15
N TYR A 214 -13.86 -4.19 5.32
CA TYR A 214 -15.01 -3.53 4.72
C TYR A 214 -14.79 -3.31 3.21
N ALA A 215 -15.87 -3.00 2.50
CA ALA A 215 -15.83 -2.60 1.10
C ALA A 215 -16.55 -1.26 0.92
N ARG A 216 -16.12 -0.48 -0.05
CA ARG A 216 -16.84 0.71 -0.53
C ARG A 216 -16.78 0.71 -2.04
N ALA A 217 -17.93 0.59 -2.68
CA ALA A 217 -17.98 0.54 -4.13
C ALA A 217 -17.74 1.93 -4.75
N VAL A 218 -17.12 1.90 -5.91
CA VAL A 218 -16.84 3.05 -6.76
C VAL A 218 -17.31 2.77 -8.18
N ARG A 219 -17.49 3.83 -8.96
CA ARG A 219 -17.67 3.79 -10.41
C ARG A 219 -17.06 5.05 -11.01
N ASN A 220 -16.93 5.07 -12.34
CA ASN A 220 -16.59 6.31 -13.05
C ASN A 220 -17.81 7.24 -13.05
N ALA A 221 -17.60 8.52 -12.76
CA ALA A 221 -18.60 9.57 -12.93
C ALA A 221 -18.85 9.83 -14.42
N ALA A 222 -19.84 10.67 -14.72
CA ALA A 222 -20.12 11.09 -16.10
C ALA A 222 -19.11 12.12 -16.62
N GLU A 223 -18.44 12.84 -15.72
CA GLU A 223 -17.44 13.85 -16.02
C GLU A 223 -16.03 13.29 -15.81
N ASP A 224 -15.11 13.67 -16.69
CA ASP A 224 -13.70 13.27 -16.61
C ASP A 224 -12.98 13.99 -15.45
N ALA A 225 -11.88 13.38 -14.98
CA ALA A 225 -11.01 13.97 -13.97
C ALA A 225 -10.48 15.35 -14.41
N THR A 226 -10.43 16.30 -13.47
CA THR A 226 -10.03 17.69 -13.77
C THR A 226 -8.59 18.00 -13.37
N ASN A 227 -8.16 17.60 -12.17
CA ASN A 227 -6.83 17.90 -11.63
C ASN A 227 -6.20 16.79 -10.77
N TYR A 228 -6.92 15.70 -10.52
CA TYR A 228 -6.42 14.54 -9.78
C TYR A 228 -6.60 13.25 -10.59
N VAL A 229 -5.87 13.14 -11.70
CA VAL A 229 -5.86 11.93 -12.53
C VAL A 229 -5.27 10.76 -11.75
N ILE A 230 -6.08 9.73 -11.49
CA ILE A 230 -5.61 8.51 -10.85
C ILE A 230 -4.97 7.61 -11.90
N VAL A 231 -3.65 7.50 -11.82
CA VAL A 231 -2.88 6.57 -12.66
C VAL A 231 -3.22 5.13 -12.27
N ASP A 232 -3.32 4.25 -13.25
CA ASP A 232 -3.60 2.83 -13.08
C ASP A 232 -2.56 2.12 -12.19
N THR A 233 -2.93 0.99 -11.58
CA THR A 233 -2.01 0.22 -10.75
C THR A 233 -0.97 -0.53 -11.59
N GLY A 234 -1.24 -0.73 -12.88
CA GLY A 234 -0.47 -1.54 -13.81
C GLY A 234 -0.90 -3.01 -13.84
N GLN A 235 -1.79 -3.47 -12.95
CA GLN A 235 -2.18 -4.88 -12.90
C GLN A 235 -3.08 -5.26 -14.07
N ASN A 236 -2.53 -6.09 -14.96
CA ASN A 236 -3.21 -6.59 -16.16
C ASN A 236 -3.47 -8.10 -16.13
N SER A 237 -3.05 -8.78 -15.06
CA SER A 237 -3.22 -10.21 -14.85
C SER A 237 -4.25 -10.46 -13.76
N PHE A 238 -4.97 -11.59 -13.88
CA PHE A 238 -5.97 -12.00 -12.90
C PHE A 238 -5.35 -12.95 -11.89
N TYR A 239 -5.71 -12.81 -10.62
CA TYR A 239 -5.13 -13.60 -9.53
C TYR A 239 -6.20 -14.28 -8.69
N GLY A 240 -6.11 -15.60 -8.56
CA GLY A 240 -6.93 -16.39 -7.64
C GLY A 240 -6.42 -16.29 -6.20
N GLU A 241 -6.55 -17.38 -5.45
CA GLU A 241 -6.03 -17.47 -4.08
C GLU A 241 -4.52 -17.20 -4.05
N GLY A 242 -4.08 -16.47 -3.03
CA GLY A 242 -2.74 -15.90 -2.99
C GLY A 242 -2.46 -14.98 -4.20
N SER A 243 -1.37 -15.28 -4.92
CA SER A 243 -0.98 -14.61 -6.18
C SER A 243 -0.94 -15.58 -7.36
N GLN A 244 -1.73 -16.67 -7.32
CA GLN A 244 -1.84 -17.60 -8.44
C GLN A 244 -2.46 -16.89 -9.65
N VAL A 245 -1.73 -16.83 -10.77
CA VAL A 245 -2.27 -16.33 -12.04
C VAL A 245 -3.38 -17.26 -12.53
N ILE A 246 -4.52 -16.67 -12.89
CA ILE A 246 -5.68 -17.37 -13.47
C ILE A 246 -6.03 -16.76 -14.84
N THR A 247 -6.84 -17.47 -15.62
CA THR A 247 -7.44 -16.91 -16.82
C THR A 247 -8.46 -15.83 -16.45
N PRO A 248 -8.74 -14.85 -17.33
CA PRO A 248 -9.78 -13.86 -17.09
C PRO A 248 -11.10 -14.55 -16.71
N PRO A 249 -11.65 -14.31 -15.51
CA PRO A 249 -12.91 -14.91 -15.09
C PRO A 249 -14.08 -14.28 -15.86
N ALA A 250 -15.11 -15.07 -16.15
CA ALA A 250 -16.39 -14.56 -16.63
C ALA A 250 -17.13 -13.79 -15.52
N SER A 251 -18.13 -12.97 -15.89
CA SER A 251 -18.85 -12.10 -14.94
C SER A 251 -19.62 -12.85 -13.85
N ASP A 252 -19.87 -14.14 -14.03
CA ASP A 252 -20.53 -15.03 -13.07
C ASP A 252 -19.56 -15.98 -12.34
N GLU A 253 -18.26 -15.81 -12.55
CA GLU A 253 -17.21 -16.60 -11.91
C GLU A 253 -16.55 -15.88 -10.74
N THR A 254 -16.07 -16.65 -9.77
CA THR A 254 -15.31 -16.14 -8.62
C THR A 254 -14.09 -15.35 -9.07
N TYR A 255 -13.81 -14.26 -8.36
CA TYR A 255 -12.74 -13.32 -8.64
C TYR A 255 -12.92 -12.45 -9.89
N TYR A 256 -14.11 -12.40 -10.49
CA TYR A 256 -14.47 -11.29 -11.36
C TYR A 256 -14.54 -9.97 -10.58
N GLY A 257 -14.32 -8.84 -11.24
CA GLY A 257 -14.29 -7.50 -10.61
C GLY A 257 -12.94 -7.09 -10.01
N GLN A 258 -11.88 -7.88 -10.25
CA GLN A 258 -10.50 -7.52 -9.87
C GLN A 258 -9.99 -6.30 -10.65
N ASP A 259 -8.86 -5.74 -10.22
CA ASP A 259 -8.20 -4.60 -10.87
C ASP A 259 -8.06 -4.81 -12.39
N ALA A 260 -7.57 -5.98 -12.81
CA ALA A 260 -7.37 -6.34 -14.22
C ALA A 260 -8.66 -6.43 -15.06
N ASN A 261 -9.86 -6.42 -14.46
CA ASN A 261 -11.12 -6.29 -15.20
C ASN A 261 -11.32 -4.87 -15.76
N TYR A 262 -10.61 -3.89 -15.22
CA TYR A 262 -10.80 -2.48 -15.49
C TYR A 262 -9.52 -1.88 -16.09
N THR A 263 -9.68 -1.01 -17.08
CA THR A 263 -8.55 -0.29 -17.68
C THR A 263 -8.61 1.16 -17.21
N GLY A 264 -7.66 1.56 -16.38
CA GLY A 264 -7.43 2.95 -15.98
C GLY A 264 -6.40 3.65 -16.87
N VAL A 265 -6.01 4.85 -16.43
CA VAL A 265 -5.00 5.69 -17.11
C VAL A 265 -3.61 5.12 -16.86
N GLN A 266 -3.04 4.43 -17.85
CA GLN A 266 -1.72 3.81 -17.72
C GLN A 266 -0.62 4.84 -17.45
N HIS A 267 0.45 4.44 -16.75
CA HIS A 267 1.62 5.29 -16.51
C HIS A 267 2.17 5.86 -17.83
N ALA A 268 2.50 7.15 -17.83
CA ALA A 268 3.01 7.84 -19.00
C ALA A 268 4.13 8.81 -18.60
N TYR A 269 5.38 8.36 -18.75
CA TYR A 269 6.55 9.13 -18.34
C TYR A 269 7.36 9.64 -19.55
N GLN A 270 7.99 10.79 -19.35
CA GLN A 270 8.94 11.38 -20.29
C GLN A 270 10.25 11.65 -19.56
N ASP A 271 11.34 10.99 -19.98
CA ASP A 271 12.69 11.37 -19.56
C ASP A 271 13.08 12.69 -20.26
N ASN A 272 13.41 13.72 -19.47
CA ASN A 272 13.77 15.04 -19.98
C ASN A 272 15.25 15.16 -20.37
N GLY A 273 16.05 14.11 -20.19
CA GLY A 273 17.47 14.06 -20.56
C GLY A 273 18.39 14.91 -19.69
N ASN A 274 17.88 15.43 -18.57
CA ASN A 274 18.60 16.29 -17.63
C ASN A 274 18.55 15.77 -16.18
N GLY A 275 18.22 14.49 -15.99
CA GLY A 275 18.03 13.86 -14.68
C GLY A 275 16.65 14.10 -14.06
N THR A 276 15.67 14.55 -14.85
CA THR A 276 14.26 14.67 -14.42
C THR A 276 13.33 13.83 -15.30
N VAL A 277 12.21 13.42 -14.73
CA VAL A 277 11.14 12.67 -15.41
C VAL A 277 9.85 13.47 -15.28
N THR A 278 9.13 13.69 -16.37
CA THR A 278 7.80 14.26 -16.35
C THR A 278 6.75 13.15 -16.43
N ASP A 279 5.83 13.13 -15.48
CA ASP A 279 4.62 12.32 -15.56
C ASP A 279 3.56 13.09 -16.36
N SER A 280 3.22 12.56 -17.54
CA SER A 280 2.30 13.20 -18.49
C SER A 280 0.84 13.13 -18.04
N ASN A 281 0.50 12.25 -17.10
CA ASN A 281 -0.85 12.12 -16.56
C ASN A 281 -1.11 13.14 -15.44
N THR A 282 -0.15 13.27 -14.53
CA THR A 282 -0.29 14.13 -13.35
C THR A 282 0.25 15.55 -13.58
N GLY A 283 1.07 15.74 -14.60
CA GLY A 283 1.78 16.99 -14.86
C GLY A 283 2.93 17.26 -13.88
N LEU A 284 3.21 16.32 -12.97
CA LEU A 284 4.32 16.40 -12.02
C LEU A 284 5.65 16.15 -12.72
N MET A 285 6.68 16.86 -12.27
CA MET A 285 8.06 16.61 -12.69
C MET A 285 8.85 16.13 -11.48
N TRP A 286 9.55 15.01 -11.65
CA TRP A 286 10.27 14.29 -10.62
C TRP A 286 11.77 14.35 -10.88
N GLN A 287 12.57 14.26 -9.81
CA GLN A 287 13.94 13.78 -9.97
C GLN A 287 13.92 12.34 -10.53
N LYS A 288 14.86 12.00 -11.40
CA LYS A 288 15.03 10.63 -11.89
C LYS A 288 15.61 9.71 -10.82
N ALA A 289 16.64 10.18 -10.12
CA ALA A 289 17.25 9.50 -8.99
C ALA A 289 16.84 10.20 -7.69
N PRO A 290 16.63 9.45 -6.58
CA PRO A 290 16.51 10.08 -5.28
C PRO A 290 17.81 10.76 -4.85
N ALA A 291 17.73 11.51 -3.77
CA ALA A 291 18.91 12.00 -3.08
C ALA A 291 19.89 10.86 -2.76
N SER A 292 21.18 11.12 -2.91
CA SER A 292 22.24 10.12 -2.65
C SER A 292 22.41 9.78 -1.17
N GLU A 293 21.85 10.60 -0.28
CA GLU A 293 21.88 10.42 1.17
C GLU A 293 20.47 10.15 1.70
N ARG A 294 20.43 9.58 2.91
CA ARG A 294 19.21 9.30 3.65
C ARG A 294 19.04 10.33 4.75
N TYR A 295 17.84 10.89 4.87
CA TYR A 295 17.56 12.00 5.80
C TYR A 295 16.54 11.62 6.86
N GLY A 296 16.62 12.23 8.04
CA GLY A 296 15.46 12.34 8.92
C GLY A 296 14.35 13.14 8.22
N TRP A 297 13.12 13.05 8.71
CA TRP A 297 11.98 13.61 7.99
C TRP A 297 12.07 15.14 7.83
N THR A 298 12.46 15.85 8.90
CA THR A 298 12.63 17.32 8.87
C THR A 298 13.79 17.72 7.96
N GLU A 299 14.88 16.97 7.98
CA GLU A 299 16.04 17.19 7.11
C GLU A 299 15.70 16.93 5.64
N ALA A 300 14.85 15.94 5.34
CA ALA A 300 14.40 15.64 3.97
C ALA A 300 13.56 16.78 3.39
N MET A 301 12.66 17.37 4.19
CA MET A 301 11.90 18.56 3.78
C MET A 301 12.83 19.73 3.49
N SER A 302 13.76 20.02 4.41
CA SER A 302 14.74 21.10 4.25
C SER A 302 15.65 20.88 3.04
N TYR A 303 16.09 19.65 2.80
CA TYR A 303 16.85 19.28 1.61
C TYR A 303 16.08 19.62 0.33
N ALA A 304 14.82 19.18 0.24
CA ALA A 304 14.01 19.38 -0.95
C ALA A 304 13.74 20.88 -1.22
N GLU A 305 13.39 21.66 -0.19
CA GLU A 305 13.11 23.11 -0.31
C GLU A 305 14.33 23.94 -0.72
N ASN A 306 15.54 23.47 -0.42
CA ASN A 306 16.79 24.14 -0.78
C ASN A 306 17.45 23.57 -2.04
N LEU A 307 16.85 22.55 -2.66
CA LEU A 307 17.39 21.89 -3.83
C LEU A 307 17.32 22.82 -5.06
N THR A 308 18.47 23.11 -5.66
CA THR A 308 18.55 23.67 -7.01
C THR A 308 19.08 22.60 -7.96
N PHE A 309 18.22 22.08 -8.83
CA PHE A 309 18.53 20.95 -9.70
C PHE A 309 17.85 21.08 -11.07
N ALA A 310 18.56 20.68 -12.12
CA ALA A 310 18.09 20.74 -13.52
C ALA A 310 17.56 22.11 -13.98
N GLY A 311 18.04 23.20 -13.38
CA GLY A 311 17.61 24.57 -13.68
C GLY A 311 16.41 25.06 -12.88
N TYR A 312 15.91 24.28 -11.91
CA TYR A 312 14.75 24.60 -11.07
C TYR A 312 15.15 24.69 -9.59
N ASN A 313 14.38 25.47 -8.82
CA ASN A 313 14.59 25.73 -7.38
C ASN A 313 13.29 25.69 -6.58
N ASP A 314 12.23 25.13 -7.15
CA ASP A 314 10.89 24.95 -6.59
C ASP A 314 10.60 23.47 -6.30
N TRP A 315 11.66 22.71 -6.00
CA TRP A 315 11.57 21.31 -5.59
C TRP A 315 10.99 21.19 -4.19
N ARG A 316 10.24 20.11 -3.96
CA ARG A 316 9.65 19.78 -2.66
C ARG A 316 9.59 18.28 -2.45
N LEU A 317 9.41 17.89 -1.20
CA LEU A 317 9.06 16.52 -0.86
C LEU A 317 7.62 16.25 -1.35
N PRO A 318 7.35 15.12 -1.99
CA PRO A 318 6.03 14.80 -2.52
C PRO A 318 5.04 14.52 -1.39
N THR A 319 3.77 14.80 -1.60
CA THR A 319 2.72 14.22 -0.77
C THR A 319 2.67 12.71 -0.96
N ILE A 320 2.04 11.99 -0.05
CA ILE A 320 1.91 10.54 -0.13
C ILE A 320 1.04 10.13 -1.31
N LYS A 321 0.03 10.93 -1.69
CA LYS A 321 -0.80 10.73 -2.89
C LYS A 321 0.01 10.87 -4.18
N GLU A 322 0.94 11.83 -4.23
CA GLU A 322 1.87 11.98 -5.35
C GLU A 322 2.87 10.83 -5.42
N LEU A 323 3.53 10.52 -4.30
CA LEU A 323 4.53 9.46 -4.26
C LEU A 323 3.93 8.08 -4.59
N TYR A 324 2.67 7.86 -4.20
CA TYR A 324 1.93 6.64 -4.49
C TYR A 324 1.44 6.54 -5.94
N SER A 325 1.32 7.67 -6.67
CA SER A 325 0.96 7.62 -8.10
C SER A 325 2.01 6.86 -8.93
N LEU A 326 3.27 6.89 -8.48
CA LEU A 326 4.39 6.19 -9.10
C LEU A 326 4.37 4.68 -8.91
N ILE A 327 3.60 4.14 -7.96
CA ILE A 327 3.57 2.71 -7.67
C ILE A 327 3.09 1.91 -8.88
N ASN A 328 3.82 0.84 -9.22
CA ASN A 328 3.41 -0.18 -10.17
C ASN A 328 3.22 -1.52 -9.43
N PHE A 329 1.98 -1.99 -9.33
CA PHE A 329 1.59 -3.19 -8.59
C PHE A 329 1.95 -4.51 -9.29
N ASN A 330 2.65 -4.47 -10.42
CA ASN A 330 3.36 -5.63 -10.97
C ASN A 330 4.73 -5.86 -10.31
N GLY A 331 5.16 -4.98 -9.40
CA GLY A 331 6.34 -5.22 -8.56
C GLY A 331 6.22 -6.52 -7.76
N ASN A 332 7.36 -7.16 -7.54
CA ASN A 332 7.47 -8.40 -6.77
C ASN A 332 8.93 -8.63 -6.35
N MET A 333 9.21 -8.55 -5.04
CA MET A 333 10.56 -8.82 -4.53
C MET A 333 11.05 -10.25 -4.80
N LEU A 334 10.15 -11.23 -4.95
CA LEU A 334 10.57 -12.60 -5.26
C LEU A 334 11.20 -12.73 -6.65
N THR A 335 10.92 -11.78 -7.55
CA THR A 335 11.51 -11.68 -8.88
C THR A 335 12.44 -10.47 -9.01
N HIS A 336 12.78 -9.80 -7.90
CA HIS A 336 13.58 -8.56 -7.86
C HIS A 336 13.05 -7.48 -8.81
N THR A 337 11.72 -7.38 -8.92
CA THR A 337 11.06 -6.34 -9.70
C THR A 337 10.52 -5.28 -8.74
N PRO A 338 11.02 -4.04 -8.74
CA PRO A 338 10.52 -3.02 -7.83
C PRO A 338 9.14 -2.53 -8.26
N TYR A 339 8.42 -1.90 -7.33
CA TYR A 339 7.11 -1.30 -7.54
C TYR A 339 7.20 0.09 -8.18
N ILE A 340 8.23 0.35 -8.98
CA ILE A 340 8.43 1.61 -9.73
C ILE A 340 8.99 1.26 -11.12
N ASP A 341 8.66 2.07 -12.11
CA ASP A 341 9.13 1.87 -13.48
C ASP A 341 10.61 2.28 -13.62
N THR A 342 11.49 1.28 -13.70
CA THR A 342 12.94 1.47 -13.77
C THR A 342 13.46 1.84 -15.15
N ASP A 343 12.60 1.89 -16.18
CA ASP A 343 13.00 2.49 -17.46
C ASP A 343 13.11 4.02 -17.32
N TYR A 344 12.39 4.60 -16.35
CA TYR A 344 12.35 6.05 -16.11
C TYR A 344 12.99 6.47 -14.79
N PHE A 345 12.86 5.69 -13.71
CA PHE A 345 13.35 6.05 -12.38
C PHE A 345 14.52 5.17 -11.95
N ASP A 346 15.54 5.80 -11.36
CA ASP A 346 16.67 5.06 -10.81
C ASP A 346 16.24 4.43 -9.47
N PHE A 347 16.43 3.13 -9.34
CA PHE A 347 16.09 2.37 -8.14
C PHE A 347 17.16 1.32 -7.85
N GLU A 348 17.54 1.20 -6.59
CA GLU A 348 18.40 0.13 -6.09
C GLU A 348 17.80 -0.44 -4.79
N TYR A 349 17.87 -1.76 -4.63
CA TYR A 349 17.55 -2.42 -3.37
C TYR A 349 18.65 -2.16 -2.32
N GLY A 350 18.30 -2.30 -1.05
CA GLY A 350 19.27 -2.16 0.04
C GLY A 350 20.42 -3.18 -0.07
N ASP A 351 21.65 -2.71 0.13
CA ASP A 351 22.86 -3.54 -0.03
C ASP A 351 23.04 -4.52 1.14
N THR A 352 22.68 -5.78 0.91
CA THR A 352 22.82 -6.86 1.90
C THR A 352 24.26 -7.17 2.31
N SER A 353 25.26 -6.77 1.51
CA SER A 353 26.68 -6.92 1.87
C SER A 353 27.10 -5.99 3.02
N THR A 354 26.35 -4.90 3.23
CA THR A 354 26.55 -3.95 4.35
C THR A 354 25.73 -4.30 5.59
N GLY A 355 24.91 -5.37 5.53
CA GLY A 355 23.98 -5.75 6.59
C GLY A 355 22.61 -5.04 6.51
N ALA A 356 22.37 -4.22 5.49
CA ALA A 356 21.04 -3.69 5.20
C ALA A 356 20.12 -4.81 4.66
N ARG A 357 18.80 -4.65 4.84
CA ARG A 357 17.81 -5.49 4.15
C ARG A 357 17.52 -4.89 2.78
N GLU A 358 17.11 -5.72 1.83
CA GLU A 358 16.70 -5.24 0.49
C GLU A 358 15.62 -4.15 0.55
N ILE A 359 14.74 -4.24 1.56
CA ILE A 359 13.66 -3.28 1.81
C ILE A 359 14.11 -1.99 2.51
N ASP A 360 15.38 -1.82 2.90
CA ASP A 360 15.88 -0.65 3.61
C ASP A 360 16.10 0.57 2.68
N VAL A 361 15.11 0.83 1.81
CA VAL A 361 15.10 1.84 0.74
C VAL A 361 13.78 2.60 0.71
N GLN A 362 13.33 3.06 1.87
CA GLN A 362 12.06 3.78 1.98
C GLN A 362 12.23 5.24 1.55
N TYR A 363 11.14 5.87 1.13
CA TYR A 363 11.08 7.25 0.63
C TYR A 363 10.10 8.06 1.47
N TRP A 364 10.53 9.24 1.94
CA TRP A 364 9.65 10.13 2.70
C TRP A 364 8.61 10.80 1.80
N SER A 365 7.42 10.98 2.34
CA SER A 365 6.45 11.99 1.86
C SER A 365 6.42 13.19 2.80
N SER A 366 5.78 14.28 2.40
CA SER A 366 5.52 15.47 3.22
C SER A 366 4.36 15.29 4.21
N ASN A 367 3.66 14.14 4.19
CA ASN A 367 2.53 13.90 5.07
C ASN A 367 3.00 13.46 6.46
N LYS A 368 2.92 14.38 7.43
CA LYS A 368 3.07 14.07 8.84
C LYS A 368 1.88 13.24 9.33
N TYR A 369 2.13 12.26 10.18
CA TYR A 369 1.09 11.56 10.92
C TYR A 369 0.70 12.36 12.18
N VAL A 370 -0.60 12.50 12.41
CA VAL A 370 -1.15 13.33 13.50
C VAL A 370 -1.24 12.60 14.85
N GLY A 371 -1.14 11.27 14.85
CA GLY A 371 -1.07 10.41 16.03
C GLY A 371 0.36 10.01 16.40
N LYS A 372 0.52 8.84 17.03
CA LYS A 372 1.82 8.25 17.36
C LYS A 372 1.93 6.86 16.76
N VAL A 373 3.11 6.50 16.29
CA VAL A 373 3.40 5.14 15.79
C VAL A 373 4.46 4.49 16.66
N MET A 374 4.63 3.17 16.51
CA MET A 374 5.69 2.32 17.07
C MET A 374 6.46 2.93 18.25
N TYR A 375 6.16 2.46 19.46
CA TYR A 375 6.82 2.92 20.70
C TYR A 375 6.57 4.40 21.06
N GLY A 376 5.54 5.03 20.48
CA GLY A 376 5.11 6.37 20.85
C GLY A 376 5.83 7.50 20.12
N SER A 377 6.48 7.19 18.99
CA SER A 377 7.20 8.16 18.16
C SER A 377 6.24 9.05 17.36
N ASP A 378 6.64 10.31 17.13
CA ASP A 378 6.09 11.10 16.03
C ASP A 378 6.37 10.38 14.72
N GLY A 379 5.45 10.48 13.76
CA GLY A 379 5.55 9.73 12.52
C GLY A 379 5.27 10.56 11.27
N ALA A 380 5.81 10.10 10.14
CA ALA A 380 5.47 10.62 8.83
C ALA A 380 5.30 9.47 7.83
N PHE A 381 4.46 9.67 6.83
CA PHE A 381 4.21 8.66 5.81
C PHE A 381 5.36 8.59 4.80
N GLY A 382 5.56 7.39 4.27
CA GLY A 382 6.43 7.15 3.15
C GLY A 382 6.00 5.94 2.35
N VAL A 383 6.59 5.81 1.18
CA VAL A 383 6.44 4.65 0.29
C VAL A 383 7.72 3.85 0.30
N ASN A 384 7.62 2.54 0.15
CA ASN A 384 8.77 1.69 -0.12
C ASN A 384 8.59 1.01 -1.48
N PHE A 385 9.29 1.48 -2.52
CA PHE A 385 9.22 0.89 -3.86
C PHE A 385 9.86 -0.51 -3.93
N ALA A 386 10.61 -0.95 -2.91
CA ALA A 386 11.02 -2.35 -2.82
C ALA A 386 9.82 -3.27 -2.56
N ASP A 387 8.92 -2.87 -1.66
CA ASP A 387 7.91 -3.75 -1.06
C ASP A 387 6.46 -3.29 -1.31
N GLY A 388 6.26 -2.22 -2.06
CA GLY A 388 4.96 -1.77 -2.57
C GLY A 388 3.98 -1.24 -1.52
N ARG A 389 4.45 -0.72 -0.36
CA ARG A 389 3.56 -0.28 0.74
C ARG A 389 3.70 1.19 1.11
N ILE A 390 2.58 1.77 1.56
CA ILE A 390 2.56 3.00 2.36
C ILE A 390 2.66 2.63 3.84
N LYS A 391 3.60 3.23 4.56
CA LYS A 391 3.71 3.09 6.03
C LYS A 391 4.00 4.45 6.64
N CYS A 392 3.51 4.67 7.85
CA CYS A 392 4.02 5.71 8.72
C CYS A 392 5.27 5.19 9.45
N TYR A 393 6.32 6.00 9.49
CA TYR A 393 7.57 5.69 10.14
C TYR A 393 7.89 6.72 11.21
N GLY A 394 8.42 6.26 12.34
CA GLY A 394 8.98 7.15 13.36
C GLY A 394 10.14 7.98 12.81
N TYR A 395 10.23 9.25 13.22
CA TYR A 395 11.31 10.16 12.84
C TYR A 395 11.87 10.95 14.01
#